data_AF-A0A9D6DIG1-F1
#
_entry.id   AF-A0A9D6DIG1-F1
#
_cell.length_a   1.000
_cell.length_b   1.000
_cell.length_c   1.000
_cell.angle_alpha   90.00
_cell.angle_beta   90.00
_cell.angle_gamma   90.00
#
_symmetry.space_group_name_H-M   'P 1'
#
loop_
_entity.id
_entity.type
_entity.pdbx_description
1 polymer ?
#
loop_
_entity_poly.entity_id
_entity_poly.type
_entity_poly.pdbx_seq_one_letter_code
_entity_poly.pdbx_strand_id
1 'polypeptide(L)' 'LTCHDRDGQRVDLIAKDFFARVVQHETDHLQGVVYVDRMRDLRTLSHIAEWNKHWFGLREQDD' A
#
# COMPACT_ATOMS: atom_id res chain seq x y z
N LEU A 1 0.24 -3.85 -15.83
CA LEU A 1 -1.03 -4.42 -15.32
C LEU A 1 -1.88 -4.72 -16.53
N THR A 2 -2.36 -5.95 -16.66
CA THR A 2 -3.37 -6.32 -17.66
C THR A 2 -4.67 -6.68 -16.95
N CYS A 3 -5.78 -6.07 -17.33
CA CYS A 3 -7.11 -6.36 -16.78
C CYS A 3 -8.21 -6.15 -17.82
N HIS A 4 -9.46 -6.34 -17.41
CA HIS A 4 -10.64 -5.95 -18.18
C HIS A 4 -11.35 -4.81 -17.49
N ASP A 5 -11.84 -3.84 -18.25
CA ASP A 5 -12.71 -2.79 -17.72
C ASP A 5 -14.15 -3.31 -17.49
N ARG A 6 -15.05 -2.40 -17.10
CA ARG A 6 -16.45 -2.71 -16.79
C ARG A 6 -17.26 -3.22 -17.99
N ASP A 7 -16.81 -2.92 -19.20
CA ASP A 7 -17.43 -3.34 -20.45
C ASP A 7 -16.73 -4.57 -21.05
N GLY A 8 -15.78 -5.17 -20.30
CA GLY A 8 -15.03 -6.35 -20.70
C GLY A 8 -13.85 -6.06 -21.65
N GLN A 9 -13.57 -4.80 -21.97
CA GLN A 9 -12.47 -4.46 -22.88
C GLN A 9 -11.12 -4.63 -22.19
N ARG A 10 -10.12 -5.10 -22.94
CA ARG A 10 -8.77 -5.30 -22.40
C ARG A 10 -8.11 -3.96 -22.12
N VAL A 11 -7.50 -3.86 -20.95
CA VAL A 11 -6.66 -2.75 -20.52
C VAL A 11 -5.25 -3.27 -20.26
N ASP A 12 -4.26 -2.56 -20.80
CA ASP A 12 -2.85 -2.79 -20.49
C ASP A 12 -2.20 -1.45 -20.15
N LEU A 13 -1.70 -1.31 -18.92
CA LEU A 13 -1.13 -0.05 -18.44
C LEU A 13 0.04 -0.27 -17.48
N ILE A 14 0.92 0.72 -17.43
CA ILE A 14 1.98 0.84 -16.44
C ILE A 14 1.54 1.87 -15.39
N ALA A 15 1.22 1.39 -14.19
CA ALA A 15 0.90 2.24 -13.04
C ALA A 15 2.19 2.70 -12.34
N LYS A 16 2.18 3.90 -11.77
CA LYS A 16 3.31 4.47 -11.01
C LYS A 16 2.84 5.10 -9.70
N ASP A 17 3.78 5.36 -8.80
CA ASP A 17 3.60 6.13 -7.58
C ASP A 17 2.44 5.64 -6.70
N PHE A 18 1.52 6.54 -6.35
CA PHE A 18 0.34 6.20 -5.57
C PHE A 18 -0.59 5.23 -6.28
N PHE A 19 -0.80 5.40 -7.60
CA PHE A 19 -1.69 4.53 -8.36
C PHE A 19 -1.18 3.09 -8.41
N ALA A 20 0.13 2.89 -8.56
CA ALA A 20 0.74 1.56 -8.49
C ALA A 20 0.48 0.88 -7.13
N ARG A 21 0.57 1.64 -6.03
CA ARG A 21 0.34 1.11 -4.68
C ARG A 21 -1.11 0.66 -4.49
N VAL A 22 -2.07 1.46 -4.93
CA VAL A 22 -3.49 1.11 -4.83
C VAL A 22 -3.80 -0.13 -5.67
N VAL A 23 -3.36 -0.19 -6.93
CA VAL A 23 -3.57 -1.37 -7.78
C VAL A 23 -3.05 -2.64 -7.13
N GLN A 24 -1.87 -2.60 -6.52
CA GLN A 24 -1.32 -3.75 -5.81
C GLN A 24 -2.15 -4.13 -4.58
N HIS A 25 -2.55 -3.14 -3.77
CA HIS A 25 -3.40 -3.36 -2.59
C HIS A 25 -4.73 -4.04 -2.95
N GLU A 26 -5.44 -3.52 -3.96
CA GLU A 26 -6.72 -4.11 -4.37
C GLU A 26 -6.55 -5.49 -5.00
N THR A 27 -5.41 -5.74 -5.66
CA THR A 27 -5.10 -7.06 -6.23
C THR A 27 -4.85 -8.10 -5.15
N ASP A 28 -4.16 -7.73 -4.06
CA ASP A 28 -3.91 -8.61 -2.92
C ASP A 28 -5.22 -9.13 -2.30
N HIS A 29 -6.26 -8.29 -2.23
CA HIS A 29 -7.58 -8.70 -1.74
C HIS A 29 -8.22 -9.81 -2.58
N LEU A 30 -7.95 -9.88 -3.89
CA LEU A 30 -8.42 -10.98 -4.75
C LEU A 30 -7.81 -12.34 -4.36
N GLN A 31 -6.68 -12.31 -3.66
CA GLN A 31 -5.98 -13.48 -3.15
C GLN A 31 -6.22 -13.70 -1.65
N GLY A 32 -7.11 -12.92 -1.03
CA GLY A 32 -7.39 -12.96 0.40
C GLY A 32 -6.25 -12.41 1.27
N VAL A 33 -5.31 -11.66 0.69
CA VAL A 33 -4.18 -11.05 1.40
C VAL A 33 -4.56 -9.64 1.81
N VAL A 34 -4.37 -9.30 3.08
CA VAL A 34 -4.55 -7.93 3.60
C VAL A 34 -3.20 -7.24 3.81
N TYR A 35 -3.20 -5.91 3.90
CA TYR A 35 -1.97 -5.11 3.94
C TYR A 35 -0.98 -5.54 5.05
N VAL A 36 -1.49 -5.92 6.23
CA VAL A 36 -0.67 -6.34 7.36
C VAL A 36 0.03 -7.68 7.14
N ASP A 37 -0.47 -8.54 6.25
CA ASP A 37 0.16 -9.82 5.91
C ASP A 37 1.51 -9.63 5.20
N ARG A 38 1.71 -8.46 4.57
CA ARG A 38 2.97 -8.07 3.92
C ARG A 38 4.02 -7.58 4.93
N MET A 39 3.66 -7.38 6.20
CA MET A 39 4.62 -6.98 7.23
C MET A 39 5.47 -8.19 7.65
N ARG A 40 6.81 -8.01 7.68
CA ARG A 40 7.72 -9.05 8.16
C ARG A 40 7.55 -9.35 9.65
N ASP A 41 7.12 -8.34 10.41
CA ASP A 41 6.97 -8.38 11.85
C ASP A 41 5.92 -7.36 12.30
N LEU A 42 5.00 -7.76 13.18
CA LEU A 42 3.94 -6.91 13.69
C LEU A 42 4.38 -5.96 14.81
N ARG A 43 5.61 -6.08 15.33
CA ARG A 43 6.13 -5.18 16.39
C ARG A 43 6.17 -3.71 15.98
N THR A 44 6.20 -3.42 14.68
CA THR A 44 6.16 -2.05 14.14
C THR A 44 4.76 -1.62 13.70
N LEU A 45 3.73 -2.44 13.91
CA LEU A 45 2.36 -2.07 13.61
C LEU A 45 1.92 -1.02 14.62
N SER A 46 1.63 0.18 14.14
CA SER A 46 1.26 1.31 14.97
C SER A 46 0.34 2.27 14.23
N HIS A 47 -0.57 2.91 14.94
CA HIS A 47 -1.31 4.04 14.40
C HIS A 47 -0.41 5.28 14.26
N ILE A 48 -0.80 6.27 13.44
CA ILE A 48 0.02 7.47 13.15
C ILE A 48 0.46 8.19 14.44
N ALA A 49 -0.42 8.31 15.45
CA ALA A 49 -0.08 8.95 16.72
C ALA A 49 0.99 8.18 17.51
N GLU A 50 0.90 6.85 17.54
CA GLU A 50 1.90 5.99 18.17
C GLU A 50 3.21 6.01 17.39
N TRP A 51 3.13 5.97 16.06
CA TRP A 51 4.28 6.12 15.19
C TRP A 51 5.03 7.42 15.48
N ASN A 52 4.29 8.54 15.56
CA ASN A 52 4.88 9.84 15.85
C ASN A 52 5.55 9.88 17.23
N LYS A 53 4.89 9.33 18.24
CA LYS A 53 5.39 9.29 19.62
C LYS A 53 6.62 8.39 19.79
N HIS A 54 6.66 7.24 19.12
CA HIS A 54 7.64 6.19 19.37
C HIS A 54 8.77 6.14 18.32
N TRP A 55 8.56 6.73 17.13
CA TRP A 55 9.48 6.61 15.99
C TRP A 55 9.92 7.97 15.40
N PHE A 56 9.12 9.04 15.51
CA PHE A 56 9.51 10.40 15.04
C PHE A 56 10.19 11.28 16.10
N GLY A 57 10.58 10.73 17.26
CA GLY A 57 11.24 11.47 18.34
C GLY A 57 12.59 12.13 17.98
N LEU A 58 13.17 11.87 16.81
CA LEU A 58 14.37 12.56 16.29
C LEU A 58 14.37 12.55 14.75
N ARG A 59 13.76 13.55 14.13
CA ARG A 59 14.22 14.17 12.87
C ARG A 59 13.27 15.31 12.54
N GLU A 60 13.75 16.54 12.71
CA GLU A 60 13.25 17.68 11.94
C GLU A 60 13.18 17.25 10.48
N GLN A 61 11.98 17.36 9.92
CA GLN A 61 11.75 17.16 8.50
C GLN A 61 12.03 18.52 7.85
N ASP A 62 13.30 18.77 7.55
CA ASP A 62 13.66 19.72 6.49
C ASP A 62 13.22 19.07 5.16
N ASP A 63 12.13 19.58 4.61
CA ASP A 63 11.86 19.74 3.17
C ASP A 63 10.73 20.78 2.98
#